data_AF-A0ABD6YP44-F1
#
_entry.id   AF-A0ABD6YP44-F1
#
_cell.length_a   1.000
_cell.length_b   1.000
_cell.length_c   1.000
_cell.angle_alpha   90.00
_cell.angle_beta   90.00
_cell.angle_gamma   90.00
#
_symmetry.space_group_name_H-M   'P 1'
#
loop_
_entity.id
_entity.type
_entity.pdbx_description
1 polymer ?
#
loop_
_entity_poly.entity_id
_entity_poly.type
_entity_poly.pdbx_seq_one_letter_code
_entity_poly.pdbx_strand_id
1 'polypeptide(L)'
;MKTYWIIVSLLLIVSCSKNKTKEKTELNKILHAVLKYKSDWETLNNNIFLVYPKLRQLKVRVPSQKEILGEEPPPPPVFNTNIVRLLDLRNSQSAERKTDSLNLLKHDKYIFDSIIIDDKINPNIRLANKDDVHNSIELYQFSNPVYFNDRFVYIELIHHDYGFGFLLEKQKDGSWIVKESVNTFIT
;
A
#
# COMPACT_ATOMS: atom_id res chain seq x y z
N MET A 1 34.70 -7.59 -27.31
CA MET A 1 34.17 -6.59 -26.35
C MET A 1 32.71 -6.20 -26.61
N LYS A 2 32.26 -5.98 -27.85
CA LYS A 2 30.85 -5.62 -28.17
C LYS A 2 29.79 -6.67 -27.80
N THR A 3 30.09 -7.96 -27.90
CA THR A 3 29.16 -9.07 -27.56
C THR A 3 28.88 -9.19 -26.06
N TYR A 4 29.86 -8.92 -25.20
CA TYR A 4 29.67 -8.92 -23.75
C TYR A 4 28.68 -7.84 -23.29
N TRP A 5 28.72 -6.66 -23.91
CA TRP A 5 27.78 -5.56 -23.61
C TRP A 5 26.33 -5.90 -24.00
N ILE A 6 26.13 -6.63 -25.10
CA ILE A 6 24.80 -7.11 -25.52
C ILE A 6 24.25 -8.13 -24.52
N ILE A 7 25.08 -9.06 -24.05
CA ILE A 7 24.67 -10.07 -23.07
C ILE A 7 24.33 -9.43 -21.72
N VAL A 8 25.15 -8.49 -21.24
CA VAL A 8 24.88 -7.75 -20.00
C VAL A 8 23.60 -6.91 -20.12
N SER A 9 23.40 -6.23 -21.26
CA SER A 9 22.16 -5.51 -21.57
C SER A 9 20.93 -6.44 -21.52
N LEU A 10 20.99 -7.61 -22.17
CA LEU A 10 19.91 -8.58 -22.16
C LEU A 10 19.60 -9.10 -20.74
N LEU A 11 20.64 -9.41 -19.96
CA LEU A 11 20.49 -9.86 -18.57
C LEU A 11 19.85 -8.79 -17.68
N LEU A 12 20.22 -7.52 -17.86
CA LEU A 12 19.63 -6.40 -17.13
C LEU A 12 18.16 -6.18 -17.51
N ILE A 13 17.81 -6.28 -18.80
CA ILE A 13 16.43 -6.14 -19.28
C ILE A 13 15.53 -7.26 -18.73
N VAL A 14 16.01 -8.51 -18.79
CA VAL A 14 15.26 -9.68 -18.27
C VAL A 14 15.14 -9.65 -16.75
N SER A 15 16.17 -9.17 -16.04
CA SER A 15 16.10 -9.00 -14.59
C SER A 15 15.09 -7.92 -14.19
N CYS A 16 15.06 -6.79 -14.91
CA CYS A 16 14.11 -5.70 -14.66
C CYS A 16 12.65 -6.13 -14.92
N SER A 17 12.39 -6.90 -15.98
CA SER A 17 11.03 -7.38 -16.30
C SER A 17 10.50 -8.38 -15.26
N LYS A 18 11.34 -9.29 -14.78
CA LYS A 18 11.01 -10.22 -13.69
C LYS A 18 10.67 -9.48 -12.40
N ASN A 19 11.40 -8.42 -12.08
CA ASN A 19 11.15 -7.64 -10.88
C ASN A 19 9.78 -6.92 -10.94
N LYS A 20 9.48 -6.24 -12.06
CA LYS A 20 8.17 -5.59 -12.28
C LYS A 20 7.00 -6.56 -12.21
N THR A 21 7.18 -7.79 -12.70
CA THR A 21 6.13 -8.82 -12.66
C THR A 21 5.87 -9.27 -11.22
N LYS A 22 6.93 -9.53 -10.45
CA LYS A 22 6.81 -9.89 -9.02
C LYS A 22 6.13 -8.78 -8.21
N GLU A 23 6.51 -7.54 -8.45
CA GLU A 23 5.93 -6.37 -7.77
C GLU A 23 4.42 -6.24 -8.05
N LYS A 24 3.99 -6.42 -9.31
CA LYS A 24 2.56 -6.42 -9.67
C LYS A 24 1.77 -7.56 -9.01
N THR A 25 2.36 -8.75 -8.96
CA THR A 25 1.75 -9.90 -8.28
C THR A 25 1.61 -9.63 -6.77
N GLU A 26 2.63 -9.05 -6.14
CA GLU A 26 2.56 -8.70 -4.71
C GLU A 26 1.50 -7.64 -4.43
N LEU A 27 1.39 -6.59 -5.27
CA LEU A 27 0.31 -5.62 -5.15
C LEU A 27 -1.06 -6.30 -5.24
N ASN A 28 -1.28 -7.18 -6.22
CA ASN A 28 -2.54 -7.90 -6.37
C ASN A 28 -2.90 -8.74 -5.13
N LYS A 29 -1.93 -9.41 -4.51
CA LYS A 29 -2.15 -10.17 -3.28
C LYS A 29 -2.49 -9.28 -2.08
N ILE A 30 -1.89 -8.09 -2.00
CA ILE A 30 -2.20 -7.11 -0.95
C ILE A 30 -3.65 -6.62 -1.11
N LEU A 31 -4.02 -6.21 -2.33
CA LEU A 31 -5.39 -5.78 -2.64
C LEU A 31 -6.42 -6.87 -2.32
N HIS A 32 -6.13 -8.11 -2.73
CA HIS A 32 -6.94 -9.28 -2.42
C HIS A 32 -7.21 -9.41 -0.92
N ALA A 33 -6.15 -9.34 -0.10
CA ALA A 33 -6.24 -9.52 1.34
C ALA A 33 -7.10 -8.43 2.00
N VAL A 34 -6.97 -7.17 1.56
CA VAL A 34 -7.77 -6.06 2.10
C VAL A 34 -9.24 -6.20 1.72
N LEU A 35 -9.54 -6.49 0.44
CA LEU A 35 -10.92 -6.61 -0.01
C LEU A 35 -11.61 -7.84 0.56
N LYS A 36 -10.89 -8.97 0.69
CA LYS A 36 -11.39 -10.16 1.38
C LYS A 36 -11.75 -9.83 2.83
N TYR A 37 -10.85 -9.17 3.57
CA TYR A 37 -11.11 -8.75 4.94
C TYR A 37 -12.36 -7.86 5.05
N LYS A 38 -12.54 -6.93 4.11
CA LYS A 38 -13.74 -6.08 4.02
C LYS A 38 -15.01 -6.89 3.72
N SER A 39 -14.96 -7.80 2.75
CA SER A 39 -16.05 -8.71 2.39
C SER A 39 -16.52 -9.52 3.59
N ASP A 40 -15.56 -10.11 4.33
CA ASP A 40 -15.81 -10.93 5.50
C ASP A 40 -16.43 -10.09 6.64
N TRP A 41 -15.95 -8.85 6.84
CA TRP A 41 -16.47 -7.93 7.86
C TRP A 41 -17.91 -7.46 7.57
N GLU A 42 -18.22 -7.18 6.31
CA GLU A 42 -19.54 -6.67 5.89
C GLU A 42 -20.53 -7.81 5.56
N THR A 43 -20.11 -9.08 5.71
CA THR A 43 -20.89 -10.28 5.33
C THR A 43 -21.35 -10.27 3.86
N LEU A 44 -20.61 -9.57 3.01
CA LEU A 44 -20.91 -9.41 1.59
C LEU A 44 -20.35 -10.63 0.85
N ASN A 45 -21.15 -11.68 0.69
CA ASN A 45 -20.75 -12.82 -0.12
C ASN A 45 -20.94 -12.52 -1.61
N ASN A 46 -19.86 -12.64 -2.40
CA ASN A 46 -19.84 -12.58 -3.88
C ASN A 46 -20.03 -11.19 -4.53
N ASN A 47 -19.64 -10.10 -3.87
CA ASN A 47 -19.66 -8.78 -4.52
C ASN A 47 -18.47 -8.61 -5.49
N ILE A 48 -18.75 -7.96 -6.63
CA ILE A 48 -17.72 -7.43 -7.53
C ILE A 48 -17.25 -6.10 -6.96
N PHE A 49 -15.99 -6.01 -6.55
CA PHE A 49 -15.38 -4.78 -6.07
C PHE A 49 -14.98 -3.89 -7.23
N LEU A 50 -15.51 -2.68 -7.28
CA LEU A 50 -15.13 -1.67 -8.26
C LEU A 50 -13.94 -0.86 -7.73
N VAL A 51 -12.80 -0.90 -8.43
CA VAL A 51 -11.54 -0.30 -7.96
C VAL A 51 -11.08 0.83 -8.88
N TYR A 52 -10.65 1.94 -8.27
CA TYR A 52 -10.07 3.08 -8.98
C TYR A 52 -8.74 2.66 -9.62
N PRO A 53 -8.52 2.84 -10.94
CA PRO A 53 -7.31 2.33 -11.62
C PRO A 53 -6.00 2.97 -11.16
N LYS A 54 -6.01 4.23 -10.73
CA LYS A 54 -4.84 4.94 -10.19
C LYS A 54 -4.72 4.77 -8.68
N LEU A 55 -3.49 4.61 -8.22
CA LEU A 55 -3.17 4.58 -6.81
C LEU A 55 -2.93 6.00 -6.28
N ARG A 56 -3.40 6.27 -5.05
CA ARG A 56 -3.12 7.51 -4.34
C ARG A 56 -1.72 7.41 -3.71
N GLN A 57 -0.89 8.43 -3.87
CA GLN A 57 0.37 8.48 -3.13
C GLN A 57 0.07 8.84 -1.66
N LEU A 58 0.54 8.01 -0.74
CA LEU A 58 0.50 8.35 0.68
C LEU A 58 1.51 9.47 0.97
N LYS A 59 1.02 10.58 1.50
CA LYS A 59 1.86 11.65 2.02
C LYS A 59 2.24 11.30 3.46
N VAL A 60 3.18 10.37 3.62
CA VAL A 60 3.72 10.06 4.94
C VAL A 60 4.83 11.03 5.25
N ARG A 61 4.76 11.67 6.41
CA ARG A 61 5.82 12.57 6.88
C ARG A 61 6.55 11.98 8.07
N VAL A 62 7.82 12.33 8.15
CA VAL A 62 8.68 12.10 9.31
C VAL A 62 8.58 13.34 10.21
N PRO A 63 8.04 13.23 11.44
CA PRO A 63 8.03 14.36 12.37
C PRO A 63 9.45 14.65 12.87
N SER A 64 9.73 15.92 13.17
CA SER A 64 10.99 16.29 13.82
C SER A 64 11.04 15.81 15.28
N GLN A 65 12.22 15.74 15.87
CA GLN A 65 12.35 15.42 17.30
C GLN A 65 11.61 16.43 18.18
N LYS A 66 11.60 17.71 17.81
CA LYS A 66 10.88 18.78 18.53
C LYS A 66 9.37 18.57 18.46
N GLU A 67 8.85 18.17 17.30
CA GLU A 67 7.44 17.84 17.15
C GLU A 67 7.04 16.62 17.99
N ILE A 68 7.88 15.58 18.02
CA ILE A 68 7.66 14.38 18.85
C ILE A 68 7.61 14.74 20.34
N LEU A 69 8.41 15.72 20.77
CA LEU A 69 8.46 16.19 22.16
C LEU A 69 7.36 17.23 22.49
N GLY A 70 6.55 17.63 21.51
CA GLY A 70 5.51 18.64 21.68
C GLY A 70 6.01 20.08 21.76
N GLU A 71 7.28 20.30 21.43
CA GLU A 71 7.90 21.64 21.40
C GLU A 71 7.53 22.43 20.15
N GLU A 72 7.10 21.75 19.08
CA GLU A 72 6.72 22.32 17.80
C GLU A 72 5.40 21.70 17.33
N PRO A 73 4.41 22.49 16.88
CA PRO A 73 3.21 21.94 16.28
C PRO A 73 3.53 21.32 14.91
N PRO A 74 2.76 20.31 14.46
CA PRO A 74 2.92 19.76 13.13
C PRO A 74 2.66 20.84 12.07
N PRO A 75 3.44 20.89 10.98
CA PRO A 75 3.22 21.88 9.93
C PRO A 75 1.88 21.64 9.23
N PRO A 76 1.11 22.69 8.89
CA PRO A 76 -0.10 22.53 8.10
C PRO A 76 0.25 22.09 6.66
N PRO A 77 -0.58 21.23 6.03
CA PRO A 77 -1.80 20.61 6.55
C PRO A 77 -1.50 19.42 7.48
N VAL A 78 -2.25 19.33 8.58
CA VAL A 78 -2.11 18.31 9.64
C VAL A 78 -2.45 16.88 9.15
N PHE A 79 -3.00 16.75 7.95
CA PHE A 79 -3.55 15.51 7.37
C PHE A 79 -2.52 14.54 6.77
N ASN A 80 -1.23 14.82 6.84
CA ASN A 80 -0.22 13.87 6.40
C ASN A 80 -0.10 12.74 7.43
N THR A 81 -0.25 11.48 6.99
CA THR A 81 -0.10 10.29 7.84
C THR A 81 1.26 10.34 8.54
N ASN A 82 1.26 10.47 9.86
CA ASN A 82 2.49 10.53 10.65
C ASN A 82 3.10 9.11 10.70
N ILE A 83 4.37 8.97 10.30
CA ILE A 83 5.08 7.68 10.37
C ILE A 83 5.07 7.08 11.77
N VAL A 84 5.09 7.90 12.83
CA VAL A 84 5.02 7.40 14.21
C VAL A 84 3.73 6.62 14.43
N ARG A 85 2.60 7.16 13.96
CA ARG A 85 1.30 6.48 14.04
C ARG A 85 1.31 5.16 13.26
N LEU A 86 1.95 5.12 12.10
CA LEU A 86 2.12 3.87 11.33
C LEU A 86 2.97 2.83 12.04
N LEU A 87 4.01 3.26 12.76
CA LEU A 87 4.87 2.38 13.55
C LEU A 87 4.18 1.89 14.82
N ASP A 88 3.29 2.69 15.40
CA ASP A 88 2.47 2.33 16.57
C ASP A 88 1.50 1.19 16.24
N LEU A 89 0.90 1.17 15.04
CA LEU A 89 0.07 0.04 14.54
C LEU A 89 0.81 -1.31 14.55
N ARG A 90 2.14 -1.32 14.64
CA ARG A 90 2.92 -2.56 14.71
C ARG A 90 3.11 -3.07 16.16
N ASN A 91 2.65 -2.36 17.19
CA ASN A 91 2.64 -2.78 18.60
C ASN A 91 3.97 -3.40 19.13
N SER A 92 5.13 -3.00 18.63
CA SER A 92 6.43 -3.53 19.06
C SER A 92 7.08 -2.63 20.11
N GLN A 93 7.28 -3.15 21.32
CA GLN A 93 7.78 -2.39 22.47
C GLN A 93 9.28 -2.05 22.42
N SER A 94 9.94 -2.10 21.26
CA SER A 94 11.41 -1.99 21.17
C SER A 94 11.88 -0.55 21.01
N ALA A 95 12.69 -0.08 21.97
CA ALA A 95 13.36 1.23 21.96
C ALA A 95 14.31 1.44 20.74
N GLU A 96 14.66 0.38 20.00
CA GLU A 96 15.37 0.43 18.71
C GLU A 96 14.57 1.13 17.59
N ARG A 97 13.28 1.48 17.84
CA ARG A 97 12.33 2.01 16.86
C ARG A 97 12.57 3.41 16.30
N LYS A 98 13.33 4.29 16.96
CA LYS A 98 13.31 5.72 16.57
C LYS A 98 14.28 6.10 15.45
N THR A 99 15.42 5.43 15.31
CA THR A 99 16.45 5.82 14.34
C THR A 99 16.40 5.02 13.04
N ASP A 100 16.04 3.73 13.07
CA ASP A 100 16.02 2.90 11.86
C ASP A 100 14.71 3.02 11.08
N SER A 101 13.60 3.27 11.77
CA SER A 101 12.26 3.35 11.15
C SER A 101 12.07 4.59 10.28
N LEU A 102 12.78 5.69 10.57
CA LEU A 102 12.74 6.91 9.77
C LEU A 102 13.43 6.75 8.42
N ASN A 103 14.41 5.85 8.33
CA ASN A 103 15.09 5.48 7.08
C ASN A 103 14.36 4.35 6.31
N LEU A 104 13.35 3.71 6.91
CA LEU A 104 12.72 2.48 6.39
C LEU A 104 11.46 2.71 5.57
N LEU A 105 10.94 3.93 5.53
CA LEU A 105 9.89 4.30 4.60
C LEU A 105 10.43 4.34 3.18
N LYS A 106 10.52 3.16 2.56
CA LYS A 106 10.78 3.01 1.13
C LYS A 106 9.54 3.41 0.32
N HIS A 107 9.08 4.66 0.47
CA HIS A 107 8.05 5.21 -0.41
C HIS A 107 8.49 5.14 -1.87
N ASP A 108 9.79 5.30 -2.11
CA ASP A 108 10.33 5.43 -3.46
C ASP A 108 10.72 4.10 -4.12
N LYS A 109 10.65 2.97 -3.41
CA LYS A 109 11.05 1.68 -4.00
C LYS A 109 9.95 1.05 -4.86
N TYR A 110 8.68 1.28 -4.51
CA TYR A 110 7.54 0.66 -5.19
C TYR A 110 6.41 1.69 -5.38
N ILE A 111 6.69 2.70 -6.21
CA ILE A 111 5.66 3.64 -6.66
C ILE A 111 4.96 2.99 -7.84
N PHE A 112 3.69 2.63 -7.64
CA PHE A 112 2.81 2.18 -8.69
C PHE A 112 1.91 3.35 -9.11
N ASP A 113 1.94 3.70 -10.39
CA ASP A 113 1.05 4.73 -10.94
C ASP A 113 -0.38 4.21 -11.11
N SER A 114 -0.51 2.91 -11.36
CA SER A 114 -1.79 2.26 -11.65
C SER A 114 -1.82 0.79 -11.24
N ILE A 115 -3.04 0.31 -11.03
CA ILE A 115 -3.36 -1.08 -10.75
C ILE A 115 -3.62 -1.81 -12.06
N ILE A 116 -2.98 -2.97 -12.22
CA ILE A 116 -3.36 -3.97 -13.23
C ILE A 116 -3.86 -5.17 -12.45
N ILE A 117 -5.13 -5.54 -12.67
CA ILE A 117 -5.75 -6.66 -11.97
C ILE A 117 -5.27 -7.97 -12.60
N ASP A 118 -4.87 -8.90 -11.74
CA ASP A 118 -4.64 -10.30 -12.08
C ASP A 118 -5.89 -11.10 -11.69
N ASP A 119 -6.74 -11.41 -12.66
CA ASP A 119 -8.03 -12.09 -12.45
C ASP A 119 -7.88 -13.47 -11.81
N LYS A 120 -6.70 -14.10 -11.88
CA LYS A 120 -6.44 -15.37 -11.19
C LYS A 120 -6.32 -15.21 -9.68
N ILE A 121 -5.84 -14.05 -9.24
CA ILE A 121 -5.71 -13.68 -7.82
C ILE A 121 -7.00 -12.98 -7.36
N ASN A 122 -7.58 -12.17 -8.24
CA ASN A 122 -8.64 -11.22 -7.94
C ASN A 122 -9.83 -11.39 -8.89
N PRO A 123 -10.51 -12.55 -8.90
CA PRO A 123 -11.61 -12.81 -9.83
C PRO A 123 -12.81 -11.89 -9.63
N ASN A 124 -12.93 -11.27 -8.44
CA ASN A 124 -14.06 -10.43 -8.05
C ASN A 124 -13.70 -8.93 -8.07
N ILE A 125 -12.60 -8.52 -8.68
CA ILE A 125 -12.23 -7.10 -8.81
C ILE A 125 -12.45 -6.63 -10.24
N ARG A 126 -13.18 -5.52 -10.41
CA ARG A 126 -13.34 -4.81 -11.68
C ARG A 126 -12.69 -3.44 -11.58
N LEU A 127 -11.88 -3.08 -12.56
CA LEU A 127 -11.38 -1.70 -12.68
C LEU A 127 -12.49 -0.77 -13.17
N ALA A 128 -12.61 0.39 -12.53
CA ALA A 128 -13.58 1.41 -12.93
C ALA A 128 -13.21 2.05 -14.27
N ASN A 129 -14.21 2.23 -15.12
CA ASN A 129 -14.07 3.01 -16.34
C ASN A 129 -14.29 4.52 -16.04
N LYS A 130 -14.20 5.38 -17.07
CA LYS A 130 -14.35 6.83 -16.90
C LYS A 130 -15.74 7.22 -16.37
N ASP A 131 -16.77 6.53 -16.83
CA ASP A 131 -18.16 6.83 -16.48
C ASP A 131 -18.46 6.38 -15.04
N ASP A 132 -17.95 5.22 -14.63
CA ASP A 132 -18.00 4.71 -13.26
C ASP A 132 -17.41 5.74 -12.27
N VAL A 133 -16.27 6.34 -12.63
CA VAL A 133 -15.58 7.36 -11.81
C VAL A 133 -16.35 8.67 -11.77
N HIS A 134 -16.91 9.11 -12.90
CA HIS A 134 -17.64 10.38 -12.98
C HIS A 134 -18.95 10.36 -12.19
N ASN A 135 -19.61 9.19 -12.16
CA ASN A 135 -20.90 9.01 -11.50
C ASN A 135 -20.79 8.70 -10.00
N SER A 136 -19.59 8.76 -9.42
CA SER A 136 -19.33 8.49 -7.99
C SER A 136 -19.92 7.16 -7.50
N ILE A 137 -19.88 6.11 -8.33
CA ILE A 137 -20.26 4.75 -7.93
C ILE A 137 -19.36 4.32 -6.77
N GLU A 138 -19.86 3.47 -5.87
CA GLU A 138 -19.12 2.79 -4.78
C GLU A 138 -17.72 2.32 -5.22
N LEU A 139 -16.72 3.19 -5.05
CA LEU A 139 -15.40 3.02 -5.64
C LEU A 139 -14.37 2.86 -4.55
N TYR A 140 -13.59 1.80 -4.65
CA TYR A 140 -12.47 1.55 -3.77
C TYR A 140 -11.21 2.16 -4.37
N GLN A 141 -10.66 3.18 -3.72
CA GLN A 141 -9.38 3.77 -4.11
C GLN A 141 -8.30 3.34 -3.11
N PHE A 142 -7.26 2.70 -3.64
CA PHE A 142 -6.12 2.28 -2.83
C PHE A 142 -4.99 3.29 -2.89
N SER A 143 -4.23 3.35 -1.81
CA SER A 143 -2.97 4.06 -1.79
C SER A 143 -1.80 3.16 -2.20
N ASN A 144 -0.64 3.75 -2.46
CA ASN A 144 0.58 2.99 -2.67
C ASN A 144 0.97 2.24 -1.38
N PRO A 145 1.34 0.95 -1.47
CA PRO A 145 1.75 0.18 -0.32
C PRO A 145 3.06 0.71 0.27
N VAL A 146 3.12 0.76 1.60
CA VAL A 146 4.28 1.17 2.38
C VAL A 146 4.87 -0.05 3.06
N TYR A 147 5.97 -0.55 2.51
CA TYR A 147 6.66 -1.71 3.04
C TYR A 147 7.57 -1.30 4.19
N PHE A 148 7.27 -1.74 5.41
CA PHE A 148 8.19 -1.59 6.54
C PHE A 148 9.37 -2.57 6.44
N ASN A 149 9.11 -3.75 5.87
CA ASN A 149 10.08 -4.79 5.53
C ASN A 149 9.39 -5.84 4.63
N ASP A 150 10.07 -6.95 4.34
CA ASP A 150 9.53 -8.02 3.49
C ASP A 150 8.35 -8.80 4.11
N ARG A 151 8.07 -8.57 5.41
CA ARG A 151 7.03 -9.26 6.18
C ARG A 151 5.84 -8.38 6.53
N PHE A 152 5.98 -7.06 6.55
CA PHE A 152 4.92 -6.14 6.95
C PHE A 152 4.74 -5.00 5.94
N VAL A 153 3.49 -4.76 5.56
CA VAL A 153 3.09 -3.69 4.64
C VAL A 153 1.88 -2.94 5.18
N TYR A 154 1.87 -1.63 4.97
CA TYR A 154 0.73 -0.77 5.22
C TYR A 154 0.11 -0.31 3.91
N ILE A 155 -1.21 -0.24 3.84
CA ILE A 155 -1.95 0.33 2.71
C ILE A 155 -3.21 1.01 3.21
N GLU A 156 -3.64 2.07 2.54
CA GLU A 156 -4.92 2.72 2.81
C GLU A 156 -5.92 2.39 1.71
N LEU A 157 -7.17 2.25 2.14
CA LEU A 157 -8.35 2.13 1.29
C LEU A 157 -9.26 3.30 1.59
N ILE A 158 -9.64 4.03 0.54
CA ILE A 158 -10.64 5.07 0.57
C ILE A 158 -11.86 4.54 -0.14
N HIS A 159 -13.01 4.67 0.51
CA HIS A 159 -14.31 4.31 -0.04
C HIS A 159 -15.32 5.37 0.41
N HIS A 160 -15.90 6.09 -0.56
CA HIS A 160 -16.63 7.34 -0.31
C HIS A 160 -15.80 8.34 0.50
N ASP A 161 -16.38 8.91 1.56
CA ASP A 161 -15.75 9.85 2.49
C ASP A 161 -15.01 9.16 3.65
N TYR A 162 -14.88 7.82 3.61
CA TYR A 162 -14.26 7.03 4.65
C TYR A 162 -12.91 6.45 4.21
N GLY A 163 -11.88 6.68 5.01
CA GLY A 163 -10.58 6.07 4.84
C GLY A 163 -10.30 5.02 5.92
N PHE A 164 -9.67 3.91 5.52
CA PHE A 164 -9.17 2.88 6.43
C PHE A 164 -7.72 2.56 6.10
N GLY A 165 -6.87 2.54 7.12
CA GLY A 165 -5.50 2.06 7.04
C GLY A 165 -5.41 0.61 7.50
N PHE A 166 -4.69 -0.22 6.76
CA PHE A 166 -4.51 -1.65 7.05
C PHE A 166 -3.04 -1.99 7.22
N LEU A 167 -2.71 -2.67 8.32
CA LEU A 167 -1.42 -3.33 8.48
C LEU A 167 -1.56 -4.81 8.12
N LEU A 168 -0.77 -5.27 7.16
CA LEU A 168 -0.76 -6.64 6.70
C LEU A 168 0.55 -7.34 7.04
N GLU A 169 0.45 -8.62 7.38
CA GLU A 169 1.58 -9.52 7.61
C GLU A 169 1.65 -10.60 6.52
N LYS A 170 2.85 -10.78 5.96
CA LYS A 170 3.13 -11.82 4.98
C LYS A 170 3.22 -13.19 5.67
N GLN A 171 2.48 -14.13 5.13
CA GLN A 171 2.47 -15.52 5.58
C GLN A 171 3.57 -16.33 4.89
N LYS A 172 3.84 -17.53 5.41
CA LYS A 172 4.89 -18.43 4.88
C LYS A 172 4.64 -18.86 3.43
N ASP A 173 3.38 -18.97 3.02
CA ASP A 173 2.96 -19.27 1.65
C ASP A 173 3.03 -18.05 0.71
N GLY A 174 3.41 -16.88 1.24
CA GLY A 174 3.50 -15.64 0.51
C GLY A 174 2.16 -14.95 0.26
N SER A 175 1.08 -15.36 0.94
CA SER A 175 -0.17 -14.60 1.05
C SER A 175 -0.03 -13.48 2.09
N TRP A 176 -0.97 -12.53 2.10
CA TRP A 176 -1.02 -11.44 3.06
C TRP A 176 -2.30 -11.55 3.90
N ILE A 177 -2.20 -11.23 5.19
CA ILE A 177 -3.34 -11.22 6.12
C ILE A 177 -3.37 -9.87 6.83
N VAL A 178 -4.56 -9.27 6.91
CA VAL A 178 -4.80 -8.06 7.71
C VAL A 178 -4.66 -8.40 9.19
N LYS A 179 -3.77 -7.71 9.89
CA LYS A 179 -3.55 -7.86 11.34
C LYS A 179 -4.22 -6.76 12.14
N GLU A 180 -4.26 -5.56 11.58
CA GLU A 180 -4.84 -4.39 12.23
C GLU A 180 -5.47 -3.48 11.18
N SER A 181 -6.58 -2.83 11.55
CA SER A 181 -7.26 -1.83 10.75
C SER A 181 -7.60 -0.62 11.60
N VAL A 182 -7.37 0.58 11.09
CA VAL A 182 -7.71 1.84 11.77
C VAL A 182 -8.41 2.81 10.85
N ASN A 183 -9.33 3.60 11.41
CA ASN A 183 -9.94 4.70 10.68
C ASN A 183 -8.89 5.78 10.39
N THR A 184 -8.81 6.20 9.13
CA THR A 184 -7.95 7.28 8.67
C THR A 184 -8.82 8.45 8.21
N PHE A 185 -8.55 9.65 8.71
CA PHE A 185 -9.27 10.88 8.34
C PHE A 185 -8.85 11.44 6.97
N ILE A 186 -8.35 10.59 6.07
CA ILE A 186 -7.73 11.04 4.83
C ILE A 186 -8.82 11.21 3.79
N THR A 187 -9.37 12.42 3.78
CA THR A 187 -10.04 13.03 2.62
C THR A 187 -9.01 13.82 1.81
#